data_AF-A0A814RBC9-F1
#
_entry.id   AF-A0A814RBC9-F1
#
_cell.length_a   1.000
_cell.length_b   1.000
_cell.length_c   1.000
_cell.angle_alpha   90.00
_cell.angle_beta   90.00
_cell.angle_gamma   90.00
#
_symmetry.space_group_name_H-M   'P 1'
#
loop_
_entity.id
_entity.type
_entity.pdbx_description
1 polymer ?
#
loop_
_entity_poly.entity_id
_entity_poly.type
_entity_poly.pdbx_seq_one_letter_code
_entity_poly.pdbx_strand_id
1 'polypeptide(L)'
;MNISSTDVLTLEYQGLAWKAFKKTINDQVKKVNKSNVPKIARKLFKYNIIRGRGLLTDAIIKEQITSPSNAPVYAALILLLTQNSHKSLNELIAIQLLRVVLDNYTDDNVKLAVELLKECGEKLLQDNHQELDSIFVILENLLPEPSLN
;
A
#
# COMPACT_ATOMS: atom_id res chain seq x y z
N MET A 1 2.55 -34.78 13.52
CA MET A 1 2.86 -35.51 12.27
C MET A 1 4.15 -34.93 11.73
N ASN A 2 5.19 -35.76 11.61
CA ASN A 2 6.45 -35.37 10.98
C ASN A 2 6.20 -35.29 9.48
N ILE A 3 6.27 -34.10 8.91
CA ILE A 3 6.16 -33.88 7.46
C ILE A 3 7.56 -34.12 6.89
N SER A 4 7.70 -35.07 5.96
CA SER A 4 8.97 -35.37 5.31
C SER A 4 9.37 -34.19 4.42
N SER A 5 10.67 -33.89 4.29
CA SER A 5 11.17 -32.74 3.50
C SER A 5 10.80 -32.80 2.00
N THR A 6 10.42 -33.98 1.50
CA THR A 6 9.87 -34.19 0.15
C THR A 6 8.39 -33.81 0.02
N ASP A 7 7.61 -33.91 1.10
CA ASP A 7 6.16 -33.65 1.09
C ASP A 7 5.85 -32.15 0.94
N VAL A 8 6.72 -31.28 1.47
CA VAL A 8 6.59 -29.81 1.38
C VAL A 8 6.86 -29.25 -0.03
N LEU A 9 7.44 -30.04 -0.93
CA LEU A 9 7.74 -29.64 -2.31
C LEU A 9 6.66 -30.09 -3.32
N THR A 10 5.69 -30.89 -2.87
CA THR A 10 4.63 -31.39 -3.75
C THR A 10 3.72 -30.25 -4.24
N LEU A 11 3.24 -30.36 -5.49
CA LEU A 11 2.32 -29.38 -6.08
C LEU A 11 1.05 -29.22 -5.24
N GLU A 12 0.57 -30.31 -4.65
CA GLU A 12 -0.60 -30.34 -3.78
C GLU A 12 -0.38 -29.55 -2.48
N TYR A 13 0.74 -29.78 -1.79
CA TYR A 13 1.11 -29.02 -0.60
C TYR A 13 1.29 -27.53 -0.92
N GLN A 14 1.97 -27.21 -2.03
CA GLN A 14 2.15 -25.83 -2.47
C GLN A 14 0.82 -25.15 -2.82
N GLY A 15 -0.13 -25.88 -3.42
CA GLY A 15 -1.49 -25.40 -3.70
C GLY A 15 -2.31 -25.13 -2.44
N LEU A 16 -2.23 -26.03 -1.45
CA LEU A 16 -2.87 -25.84 -0.13
C LEU A 16 -2.24 -24.66 0.64
N ALA A 17 -0.91 -24.58 0.65
CA ALA A 17 -0.18 -23.47 1.25
C ALA A 17 -0.54 -22.13 0.59
N TRP A 18 -0.70 -22.09 -0.74
CA TRP A 18 -1.12 -20.91 -1.48
C TRP A 18 -2.56 -20.49 -1.15
N LYS A 19 -3.50 -21.44 -1.07
CA LYS A 19 -4.89 -21.16 -0.65
C LYS A 19 -4.95 -20.61 0.77
N ALA A 20 -4.20 -21.22 1.70
CA ALA A 20 -4.11 -20.75 3.08
C ALA A 20 -3.50 -19.35 3.19
N PHE A 21 -2.46 -19.08 2.40
CA PHE A 21 -1.81 -17.78 2.31
C PHE A 21 -2.77 -16.69 1.79
N LYS A 22 -3.47 -16.96 0.67
CA LYS A 22 -4.49 -16.05 0.12
C LYS A 22 -5.59 -15.73 1.13
N LYS A 23 -6.11 -16.76 1.83
CA LYS A 23 -7.12 -16.57 2.86
C LYS A 23 -6.60 -15.70 4.01
N THR A 24 -5.36 -15.95 4.45
CA THR A 24 -4.73 -15.19 5.53
C THR A 24 -4.62 -13.70 5.18
N ILE A 25 -4.17 -13.36 3.96
CA ILE A 25 -4.11 -11.97 3.50
C ILE A 25 -5.50 -11.32 3.56
N ASN A 26 -6.50 -11.94 2.93
CA ASN A 26 -7.87 -11.42 2.91
C ASN A 26 -8.42 -11.19 4.33
N ASP A 27 -8.21 -12.16 5.23
CA ASP A 27 -8.69 -12.09 6.60
C ASP A 27 -7.97 -11.00 7.41
N GLN A 28 -6.70 -10.70 7.11
CA GLN A 28 -5.98 -9.60 7.74
C GLN A 28 -6.48 -8.24 7.23
N VAL A 29 -6.66 -8.08 5.92
CA VAL A 29 -7.14 -6.83 5.32
C VAL A 29 -8.53 -6.49 5.84
N LYS A 30 -9.45 -7.46 5.91
CA LYS A 30 -10.81 -7.27 6.47
C LYS A 30 -10.84 -6.80 7.93
N LYS A 31 -9.80 -7.11 8.69
CA LYS A 31 -9.73 -6.80 10.13
C LYS A 31 -9.01 -5.49 10.42
N VAL A 32 -8.47 -4.83 9.40
CA VAL A 32 -7.68 -3.61 9.59
C VAL A 32 -8.58 -2.44 9.96
N ASN A 33 -8.13 -1.67 10.94
CA ASN A 33 -8.77 -0.44 11.39
C ASN A 33 -7.71 0.53 11.95
N LYS A 34 -8.14 1.75 12.30
CA LYS A 34 -7.27 2.84 12.77
C LYS A 34 -6.40 2.45 13.97
N SER A 35 -6.87 1.57 14.86
CA SER A 35 -6.15 1.21 16.09
C SER A 35 -5.20 0.02 15.95
N ASN A 36 -5.34 -0.79 14.90
CA ASN A 36 -4.58 -2.04 14.74
C ASN A 36 -3.70 -2.10 13.47
N VAL A 37 -3.75 -1.08 12.61
CA VAL A 37 -3.01 -1.05 11.34
C VAL A 37 -1.51 -1.35 11.49
N PRO A 38 -0.77 -0.84 12.50
CA PRO A 38 0.66 -1.14 12.63
C PRO A 38 0.93 -2.59 13.05
N LYS A 39 0.02 -3.19 13.83
CA LYS A 39 0.12 -4.58 14.27
C LYS A 39 -0.15 -5.54 13.11
N ILE A 40 -1.12 -5.22 12.26
CA ILE A 40 -1.46 -6.03 11.07
C ILE A 40 -0.34 -5.91 10.03
N ALA A 41 0.19 -4.72 9.78
CA ALA A 41 1.32 -4.52 8.88
C ALA A 41 2.53 -5.39 9.27
N ARG A 42 2.95 -5.35 10.55
CA ARG A 42 4.03 -6.20 11.08
C ARG A 42 3.75 -7.70 10.93
N LYS A 43 2.49 -8.11 11.06
CA LYS A 43 2.11 -9.52 10.90
C LYS A 43 2.17 -9.95 9.43
N LEU A 44 1.66 -9.12 8.52
CA LEU A 44 1.74 -9.35 7.07
C LEU A 44 3.20 -9.38 6.58
N PHE A 45 4.08 -8.58 7.20
CA PHE A 45 5.50 -8.57 6.89
C PHE A 45 6.22 -9.90 7.19
N LYS A 46 5.77 -10.65 8.20
CA LYS A 46 6.31 -11.99 8.48
C LYS A 46 5.97 -13.01 7.40
N TYR A 47 4.99 -12.72 6.55
CA TYR A 47 4.68 -13.56 5.39
C TYR A 47 5.40 -13.04 4.15
N ASN A 48 5.58 -13.90 3.15
CA ASN A 48 6.24 -13.54 1.90
C ASN A 48 5.31 -12.67 1.02
N ILE A 49 5.11 -11.42 1.43
CA ILE A 49 4.28 -10.42 0.74
C ILE A 49 4.82 -10.06 -0.65
N ILE A 50 6.10 -10.31 -0.93
CA ILE A 50 6.65 -10.21 -2.30
C ILE A 50 5.94 -11.20 -3.22
N ARG A 51 5.78 -12.46 -2.79
CA ARG A 51 5.01 -13.48 -3.53
C ARG A 51 3.50 -13.16 -3.55
N GLY A 52 3.00 -12.45 -2.55
CA GLY A 52 1.58 -12.14 -2.36
C GLY A 52 1.12 -10.76 -2.84
N ARG A 53 1.97 -9.96 -3.50
CA ARG A 53 1.68 -8.54 -3.79
C ARG A 53 0.35 -8.33 -4.54
N GLY A 54 0.09 -9.14 -5.56
CA GLY A 54 -1.16 -9.05 -6.32
C GLY A 54 -2.38 -9.42 -5.49
N LEU A 55 -2.24 -10.41 -4.60
CA LEU A 55 -3.32 -10.81 -3.69
C LEU A 55 -3.63 -9.73 -2.65
N LEU A 56 -2.60 -9.03 -2.16
CA LEU A 56 -2.75 -7.94 -1.22
C LEU A 56 -3.45 -6.74 -1.89
N THR A 57 -2.99 -6.34 -3.08
CA THR A 57 -3.60 -5.27 -3.86
C THR A 57 -5.07 -5.58 -4.17
N ASP A 58 -5.36 -6.79 -4.66
CA ASP A 58 -6.73 -7.22 -4.93
C ASP A 58 -7.62 -7.20 -3.68
N ALA A 59 -7.10 -7.65 -2.54
CA ALA A 59 -7.83 -7.66 -1.27
C ALA A 59 -8.15 -6.24 -0.81
N ILE A 60 -7.17 -5.34 -0.86
CA ILE A 60 -7.34 -3.95 -0.46
C ILE A 60 -8.33 -3.24 -1.38
N ILE A 61 -8.22 -3.39 -2.70
CA ILE A 61 -9.15 -2.76 -3.65
C ILE A 61 -10.58 -3.24 -3.41
N LYS A 62 -10.79 -4.54 -3.18
CA LYS A 62 -12.13 -5.09 -2.89
C LYS A 62 -12.72 -4.55 -1.59
N GLU A 63 -11.94 -4.52 -0.52
CA GLU A 63 -12.41 -3.99 0.77
C GLU A 63 -12.56 -2.46 0.75
N GLN A 64 -11.78 -1.75 -0.06
CA GLN A 64 -11.91 -0.32 -0.30
C GLN A 64 -13.22 0.01 -1.02
N ILE A 65 -13.57 -0.73 -2.07
CA ILE A 65 -14.85 -0.58 -2.78
C ILE A 65 -16.03 -0.90 -1.83
N THR A 66 -15.86 -1.89 -0.96
CA THR A 66 -16.89 -2.30 0.01
C THR A 66 -17.01 -1.33 1.18
N SER A 67 -15.93 -0.65 1.58
CA SER A 67 -15.89 0.27 2.71
C SER A 67 -15.02 1.50 2.41
N PRO A 68 -15.52 2.45 1.60
CA PRO A 68 -14.75 3.62 1.18
C PRO A 68 -14.32 4.53 2.33
N SER A 69 -15.08 4.56 3.43
CA SER A 69 -14.75 5.34 4.63
C SER A 69 -13.48 4.87 5.36
N ASN A 70 -13.02 3.64 5.08
CA ASN A 70 -11.79 3.09 5.63
C ASN A 70 -10.57 3.33 4.72
N ALA A 71 -10.72 4.09 3.63
CA ALA A 71 -9.63 4.46 2.72
C ALA A 71 -8.33 4.88 3.44
N PRO A 72 -8.38 5.76 4.46
CA PRO A 72 -7.15 6.19 5.14
C PRO A 72 -6.44 5.03 5.87
N VAL A 73 -7.20 4.04 6.37
CA VAL A 73 -6.65 2.87 7.05
C VAL A 73 -5.94 1.96 6.06
N TYR A 74 -6.53 1.71 4.90
CA TYR A 74 -5.89 0.89 3.87
C TYR A 74 -4.65 1.58 3.28
N ALA A 75 -4.69 2.91 3.12
CA ALA A 75 -3.52 3.70 2.72
C ALA A 75 -2.39 3.59 3.74
N ALA A 76 -2.69 3.74 5.05
CA ALA A 76 -1.72 3.53 6.12
C ALA A 76 -1.16 2.10 6.16
N LEU A 77 -1.97 1.09 5.86
CA LEU A 77 -1.52 -0.29 5.75
C LEU A 77 -0.52 -0.48 4.60
N ILE A 78 -0.81 0.08 3.43
CA ILE A 78 0.08 0.04 2.26
C ILE A 78 1.40 0.71 2.60
N LEU A 79 1.34 1.93 3.14
CA LEU A 79 2.50 2.71 3.56
C LEU A 79 3.45 1.93 4.48
N LEU A 80 2.90 1.29 5.51
CA LEU A 80 3.71 0.54 6.47
C LEU A 80 4.32 -0.74 5.87
N LEU A 81 3.64 -1.34 4.88
CA LEU A 81 4.14 -2.50 4.16
C LEU A 81 5.22 -2.11 3.15
N THR A 82 5.08 -0.96 2.50
CA THR A 82 6.04 -0.44 1.52
C THR A 82 7.29 0.10 2.19
N GLN A 83 7.19 0.86 3.28
CA GLN A 83 8.34 1.41 4.02
C GLN A 83 9.45 0.39 4.34
N ASN A 84 9.10 -0.88 4.56
CA ASN A 84 10.06 -1.95 4.91
C ASN A 84 10.40 -2.93 3.78
N SER A 85 9.76 -2.83 2.60
CA SER A 85 10.01 -3.74 1.47
C SER A 85 10.76 -3.04 0.34
N HIS A 86 11.99 -3.46 0.05
CA HIS A 86 12.78 -3.20 -1.18
C HIS A 86 12.46 -1.90 -1.95
N LYS A 87 13.38 -0.91 -1.85
CA LYS A 87 13.37 0.43 -2.48
C LYS A 87 12.56 0.56 -3.79
N SER A 88 12.78 -0.31 -4.78
CA SER A 88 12.16 -0.21 -6.11
C SER A 88 10.66 -0.52 -6.20
N LEU A 89 10.06 -1.20 -5.21
CA LEU A 89 8.60 -1.44 -5.18
C LEU A 89 7.84 -0.22 -4.62
N ASN A 90 8.53 0.63 -3.86
CA ASN A 90 7.92 1.75 -3.13
C ASN A 90 7.57 2.91 -4.05
N GLU A 91 8.41 3.19 -5.05
CA GLU A 91 8.28 4.37 -5.91
C GLU A 91 7.05 4.29 -6.83
N LEU A 92 6.85 3.16 -7.50
CA LEU A 92 5.72 2.96 -8.42
C LEU A 92 4.36 3.00 -7.69
N ILE A 93 4.29 2.39 -6.50
CA ILE A 93 3.06 2.34 -5.70
C ILE A 93 2.78 3.71 -5.06
N ALA A 94 3.82 4.44 -4.62
CA ALA A 94 3.67 5.79 -4.08
C ALA A 94 3.10 6.76 -5.14
N ILE A 95 3.61 6.74 -6.37
CA ILE A 95 3.10 7.55 -7.48
C ILE A 95 1.63 7.20 -7.78
N GLN A 96 1.30 5.92 -7.86
CA GLN A 96 -0.06 5.50 -8.19
C GLN A 96 -1.06 5.90 -7.10
N LEU A 97 -0.63 5.87 -5.83
CA LEU A 97 -1.44 6.30 -4.70
C LEU A 97 -1.59 7.83 -4.67
N LEU A 98 -0.52 8.59 -4.90
CA LEU A 98 -0.58 10.05 -5.00
C LEU A 98 -1.57 10.51 -6.07
N ARG A 99 -1.57 9.86 -7.25
CA ARG A 99 -2.56 10.14 -8.29
C ARG A 99 -4.00 9.87 -7.82
N VAL A 100 -4.27 8.70 -7.26
CA VAL A 100 -5.64 8.35 -6.82
C VAL A 100 -6.14 9.26 -5.69
N VAL A 101 -5.26 9.65 -4.77
CA VAL A 101 -5.58 10.53 -3.64
C VAL A 101 -5.83 11.96 -4.13
N LEU A 102 -5.08 12.44 -5.12
CA LEU A 102 -5.23 13.78 -5.70
C LEU A 102 -6.36 13.88 -6.75
N ASP A 103 -6.72 12.78 -7.40
CA ASP A 103 -7.88 12.71 -8.32
C ASP A 103 -9.22 12.95 -7.60
N ASN A 104 -9.30 12.67 -6.30
CA ASN A 104 -10.44 12.97 -5.44
C ASN A 104 -10.00 13.82 -4.24
N TYR A 105 -9.53 15.04 -4.52
CA TYR A 105 -8.95 15.90 -3.51
C TYR A 105 -9.96 16.30 -2.42
N THR A 106 -9.56 16.08 -1.17
CA THR A 106 -10.21 16.56 0.06
C THR A 106 -9.10 17.06 0.98
N ASP A 107 -9.40 17.90 1.96
CA ASP A 107 -8.39 18.42 2.91
C ASP A 107 -7.56 17.30 3.57
N ASP A 108 -8.19 16.16 3.89
CA ASP A 108 -7.53 15.01 4.50
C ASP A 108 -6.67 14.22 3.48
N ASN A 109 -7.14 14.12 2.23
CA ASN A 109 -6.40 13.49 1.14
C ASN A 109 -5.17 14.32 0.76
N VAL A 110 -5.30 15.65 0.72
CA VAL A 110 -4.17 16.56 0.46
C VAL A 110 -3.13 16.46 1.58
N LYS A 111 -3.55 16.42 2.85
CA LYS A 111 -2.63 16.19 3.98
C LYS A 111 -1.89 14.85 3.85
N LEU A 112 -2.62 13.78 3.53
CA LEU A 112 -2.03 12.46 3.34
C LEU A 112 -1.04 12.44 2.16
N ALA A 113 -1.36 13.11 1.05
CA ALA A 113 -0.48 13.25 -0.10
C ALA A 113 0.81 14.01 0.24
N VAL A 114 0.72 15.08 1.04
CA VAL A 114 1.88 15.84 1.51
C VAL A 114 2.74 15.02 2.48
N GLU A 115 2.13 14.26 3.38
CA GLU A 115 2.87 13.34 4.28
C GLU A 115 3.58 12.23 3.50
N LEU A 116 2.92 11.65 2.51
CA LEU A 116 3.50 10.69 1.56
C LEU A 116 4.73 11.29 0.85
N LEU A 117 4.58 12.48 0.25
CA LEU A 117 5.67 13.15 -0.47
C LEU A 117 6.86 13.50 0.42
N LYS A 118 6.65 13.82 1.70
CA LYS A 118 7.75 14.04 2.65
C LYS A 118 8.57 12.78 2.91
N GLU A 119 7.92 11.63 2.94
CA GLU A 119 8.57 10.34 3.21
C GLU A 119 9.25 9.72 1.99
N CYS A 120 8.65 9.86 0.80
CA CYS A 120 9.15 9.21 -0.42
C CYS A 120 9.68 10.15 -1.51
N GLY A 121 9.49 11.47 -1.38
CA GLY A 121 9.78 12.46 -2.41
C GLY A 121 11.24 12.53 -2.84
N GLU A 122 12.19 12.45 -1.88
CA GLU A 122 13.62 12.46 -2.19
C GLU A 122 14.03 11.24 -3.03
N LYS A 123 13.42 10.09 -2.78
CA LYS A 123 13.68 8.86 -3.54
C LYS A 123 13.02 8.90 -4.91
N LEU A 124 11.78 9.41 -5.00
CA LEU A 124 11.07 9.61 -6.26
C LEU A 124 11.82 10.56 -7.19
N LEU A 125 12.45 11.60 -6.64
CA LEU A 125 13.27 12.54 -7.39
C LEU A 125 14.49 11.86 -8.05
N GLN A 126 15.07 10.84 -7.41
CA GLN A 126 16.23 10.11 -7.94
C GLN A 126 15.87 9.15 -9.08
N ASP A 127 14.73 8.46 -8.96
CA ASP A 127 14.42 7.31 -9.82
C ASP A 127 13.28 7.59 -10.82
N ASN A 128 12.39 8.56 -10.58
CA ASN A 128 11.22 8.87 -11.42
C ASN A 128 10.83 10.38 -11.38
N HIS A 129 11.75 11.27 -11.78
CA HIS A 129 11.54 12.73 -11.73
C HIS A 129 10.32 13.22 -12.54
N GLN A 130 10.05 12.67 -13.73
CA GLN A 130 8.95 13.15 -14.60
C GLN A 130 7.55 12.93 -14.00
N GLU A 131 7.30 11.76 -13.39
CA GLU A 131 6.04 11.50 -12.70
C GLU A 131 5.88 12.37 -11.44
N LEU A 132 6.98 12.66 -10.74
CA LEU A 132 6.97 13.52 -9.56
C LEU A 132 6.62 14.98 -9.93
N ASP A 133 7.19 15.49 -11.02
CA ASP A 133 6.88 16.83 -11.54
C ASP A 133 5.39 16.97 -11.88
N SER A 134 4.80 15.93 -12.47
CA SER A 134 3.35 15.89 -12.77
C SER A 134 2.49 15.98 -11.50
N ILE A 135 2.94 15.37 -10.40
CA ILE A 135 2.25 15.42 -9.10
C ILE A 135 2.38 16.81 -8.47
N PHE A 136 3.55 17.46 -8.57
CA PHE A 136 3.73 18.83 -8.09
C PHE A 136 2.85 19.83 -8.83
N VAL A 137 2.73 19.72 -10.15
CA VAL A 137 1.81 20.56 -10.93
C VAL A 137 0.36 20.41 -10.45
N ILE A 138 -0.08 19.19 -10.09
CA ILE A 138 -1.42 18.97 -9.54
C ILE A 138 -1.57 19.67 -8.17
N LEU A 139 -0.56 19.55 -7.30
CA LEU A 139 -0.57 20.19 -5.99
C LEU A 139 -0.56 21.72 -6.06
N GLU A 140 0.23 22.32 -6.96
CA GLU A 140 0.25 23.76 -7.19
C GLU A 140 -1.11 24.30 -7.64
N ASN A 141 -1.83 23.56 -8.48
CA ASN A 141 -3.17 23.93 -8.91
C ASN A 141 -4.22 23.80 -7.77
N LEU A 142 -4.01 22.87 -6.84
CA LEU A 142 -4.91 22.64 -5.70
C LEU A 142 -4.62 23.55 -4.50
N LEU A 143 -3.37 24.04 -4.37
CA LEU A 143 -2.90 24.90 -3.29
C LEU A 143 -2.38 26.23 -3.87
N PRO A 144 -3.26 27.08 -4.43
CA PRO A 144 -2.85 28.38 -4.97
C PRO A 144 -2.24 29.24 -3.85
N GLU A 145 -1.21 30.01 -4.18
CA GLU A 145 -0.56 30.89 -3.21
C GLU A 145 -1.59 31.85 -2.58
N PRO A 146 -1.52 32.06 -1.25
CA PRO A 146 -2.40 33.02 -0.60
C PRO A 146 -2.14 34.41 -1.20
N SER A 147 -3.18 35.06 -1.70
CA SER A 147 -3.08 36.43 -2.18
C SER A 147 -2.61 37.32 -1.02
N LEU A 148 -1.39 37.83 -1.14
CA LEU A 148 -0.81 38.82 -0.25
C LEU A 148 -1.65 40.09 -0.34
N ASN A 149 -2.59 40.26 0.60
CA ASN A 149 -3.26 41.54 0.89
C ASN A 149 -2.63 42.17 2.14
#